data_AF-A0A0F9F5Z1-F1
#
_entry.id   AF-A0A0F9F5Z1-F1
#
_cell.length_a   1.000
_cell.length_b   1.000
_cell.length_c   1.000
_cell.angle_alpha   90.00
_cell.angle_beta   90.00
_cell.angle_gamma   90.00
#
_symmetry.space_group_name_H-M   'P 1'
#
loop_
_entity.id
_entity.type
_entity.pdbx_description
1 polymer ?
#
loop_
_entity_poly.entity_id
_entity_poly.type
_entity_poly.pdbx_seq_one_letter_code
_entity_poly.pdbx_strand_id
1 'polypeptide(L)'
;IELGGTDQGVDYDFLDVAGEVSLSGTLDVTLIDPFTPSFAQTFDILHWGTLGGTFNTINLPGLDPGLVWETTDLYNTGEISVTGLLGDANNDSVVSADDYGSVQLNFGDTGDINIPGDANLDGMVSADDYGSVQLNFGDMAGMGGVSVPEPGTLGLLVIGGVGLLKRRG
;
A
#
# COMPACT_ATOMS: atom_id res chain seq x y z
N ILE A 1 15.48 -8.00 -12.45
CA ILE A 1 15.20 -6.60 -12.85
C ILE A 1 15.84 -5.72 -11.80
N GLU A 2 16.77 -4.87 -12.20
CA GLU A 2 17.46 -3.94 -11.31
C GLU A 2 16.97 -2.51 -11.55
N LEU A 3 16.64 -1.78 -10.47
CA LEU A 3 16.19 -0.38 -10.52
C LEU A 3 17.23 0.54 -9.90
N GLY A 4 17.84 1.45 -10.68
CA GLY A 4 18.86 2.41 -10.22
C GLY A 4 18.52 3.88 -10.44
N GLY A 5 17.31 4.19 -10.91
CA GLY A 5 16.86 5.52 -11.30
C GLY A 5 15.56 5.42 -12.08
N THR A 6 15.20 6.47 -12.85
CA THR A 6 13.89 6.57 -13.53
C THR A 6 13.96 6.47 -15.05
N ASP A 7 15.16 6.38 -15.63
CA ASP A 7 15.31 6.30 -17.08
C ASP A 7 15.40 4.83 -17.55
N GLN A 8 14.37 4.31 -18.20
CA GLN A 8 14.30 2.92 -18.69
C GLN A 8 15.46 2.56 -19.61
N GLY A 9 16.10 1.42 -19.37
CA GLY A 9 17.23 0.92 -20.16
C GLY A 9 18.52 1.72 -19.98
N VAL A 10 18.52 2.76 -19.14
CA VAL A 10 19.69 3.52 -18.73
C VAL A 10 19.97 3.26 -17.25
N ASP A 11 19.00 3.60 -16.41
CA ASP A 11 19.09 3.47 -14.96
C ASP A 11 18.47 2.17 -14.44
N TYR A 12 17.60 1.53 -15.22
CA TYR A 12 16.94 0.30 -14.80
C TYR A 12 16.66 -0.68 -15.93
N ASP A 13 16.56 -1.96 -15.55
CA ASP A 13 16.29 -3.08 -16.47
C ASP A 13 14.83 -3.17 -16.88
N PHE A 14 14.61 -3.69 -18.08
CA PHE A 14 13.29 -4.11 -18.54
C PHE A 14 13.42 -5.34 -19.45
N LEU A 15 12.34 -6.10 -19.55
CA LEU A 15 12.23 -7.20 -20.50
C LEU A 15 11.32 -6.78 -21.66
N ASP A 16 11.82 -6.76 -22.89
CA ASP A 16 11.03 -6.46 -24.08
C ASP A 16 11.05 -7.63 -25.06
N VAL A 17 9.86 -8.20 -25.29
CA VAL A 17 9.66 -9.35 -26.17
C VAL A 17 8.54 -9.05 -27.16
N ALA A 18 8.88 -8.75 -28.40
CA ALA A 18 7.90 -8.47 -29.47
C ALA A 18 6.94 -9.64 -29.81
N GLY A 19 7.18 -10.84 -29.28
CA GLY A 19 6.41 -12.06 -29.55
C GLY A 19 5.53 -12.50 -28.37
N GLU A 20 5.25 -13.80 -28.33
CA GLU A 20 4.55 -14.40 -27.19
C GLU A 20 5.50 -14.58 -26.01
N VAL A 21 5.05 -14.11 -24.84
CA VAL A 21 5.70 -14.36 -23.55
C VAL A 21 4.83 -15.33 -22.76
N SER A 22 5.43 -16.42 -22.28
CA SER A 22 4.80 -17.32 -21.30
C SER A 22 5.49 -17.17 -19.95
N LEU A 23 4.84 -16.49 -19.02
CA LEU A 23 5.37 -16.26 -17.68
C LEU A 23 5.07 -17.41 -16.73
N SER A 24 6.05 -17.70 -15.89
CA SER A 24 5.99 -18.60 -14.75
C SER A 24 7.16 -18.26 -13.80
N GLY A 25 7.36 -19.01 -12.72
CA GLY A 25 8.54 -18.83 -11.88
C GLY A 25 8.52 -17.55 -11.06
N THR A 26 9.68 -16.92 -10.88
CA THR A 26 9.84 -15.77 -9.97
C THR A 26 10.27 -14.52 -10.73
N LEU A 27 9.61 -13.40 -10.47
CA LEU A 27 10.13 -12.07 -10.77
C LEU A 27 10.87 -11.56 -9.53
N ASP A 28 12.17 -11.36 -9.66
CA ASP A 28 13.01 -10.73 -8.66
C ASP A 28 13.38 -9.31 -9.10
N VAL A 29 12.94 -8.32 -8.31
CA VAL A 29 13.28 -6.91 -8.47
C VAL A 29 14.23 -6.49 -7.34
N THR A 30 15.27 -5.74 -7.67
CA THR A 30 16.26 -5.23 -6.70
C THR A 30 16.57 -3.76 -6.95
N LEU A 31 17.03 -3.05 -5.94
CA LEU A 31 17.50 -1.66 -6.06
C LEU A 31 19.00 -1.62 -6.25
N ILE A 32 19.48 -0.68 -7.05
CA ILE A 32 20.90 -0.33 -7.16
C ILE A 32 21.14 0.89 -6.27
N ASP A 33 22.01 0.74 -5.27
CA ASP A 33 22.38 1.86 -4.40
C ASP A 33 23.00 3.03 -5.21
N PRO A 34 22.65 4.30 -4.90
CA PRO A 34 21.86 4.75 -3.75
C PRO A 34 20.37 5.02 -4.06
N PHE A 35 19.78 4.36 -5.05
CA PHE A 35 18.42 4.67 -5.49
C PHE A 35 17.37 4.26 -4.46
N THR A 36 16.50 5.22 -4.10
CA THR A 36 15.34 5.03 -3.23
C THR A 36 14.07 5.42 -4.00
N PRO A 37 13.23 4.46 -4.42
CA PRO A 37 12.00 4.78 -5.12
C PRO A 37 11.08 5.68 -4.29
N SER A 38 10.53 6.71 -4.92
CA SER A 38 9.62 7.66 -4.26
C SER A 38 8.17 7.44 -4.69
N PHE A 39 7.23 7.98 -3.90
CA PHE A 39 5.80 8.00 -4.24
C PHE A 39 5.55 8.44 -5.70
N ALA A 40 4.56 7.82 -6.32
CA ALA A 40 4.11 8.04 -7.70
C ALA A 40 5.15 7.76 -8.80
N GLN A 41 6.28 7.12 -8.47
CA GLN A 41 7.16 6.58 -9.50
C GLN A 41 6.57 5.30 -10.09
N THR A 42 6.68 5.18 -11.40
CA THR A 42 6.24 4.02 -12.18
C THR A 42 7.42 3.50 -12.99
N PHE A 43 7.57 2.18 -13.02
CA PHE A 43 8.60 1.48 -13.78
C PHE A 43 7.92 0.50 -14.73
N ASP A 44 7.96 0.81 -16.02
CA ASP A 44 7.64 -0.16 -17.08
C ASP A 44 8.81 -1.15 -17.18
N ILE A 45 8.61 -2.37 -16.71
CA ILE A 45 9.67 -3.39 -16.61
C ILE A 45 9.42 -4.58 -17.53
N LEU A 46 8.29 -4.62 -18.23
CA LEU A 46 7.87 -5.80 -18.98
C LEU A 46 7.01 -5.42 -20.19
N HIS A 47 7.51 -5.69 -21.39
CA HIS A 47 6.81 -5.48 -22.66
C HIS A 47 6.65 -6.80 -23.43
N TRP A 48 5.47 -7.02 -24.02
CA TRP A 48 5.15 -8.24 -24.77
C TRP A 48 4.27 -7.97 -26.00
N GLY A 49 4.31 -8.87 -26.98
CA GLY A 49 3.30 -8.94 -28.04
C GLY A 49 2.02 -9.62 -27.57
N THR A 50 2.15 -10.84 -27.03
CA THR A 50 1.04 -11.61 -26.44
C THR A 50 1.49 -12.19 -25.10
N LEU A 51 0.69 -12.04 -24.05
CA LEU A 51 1.00 -12.57 -22.72
C LEU A 51 0.20 -13.83 -22.41
N GLY A 52 0.91 -14.88 -21.99
CA GLY A 52 0.34 -16.07 -21.39
C GLY A 52 0.89 -16.30 -19.98
N GLY A 53 0.02 -16.57 -19.02
CA GLY A 53 0.41 -16.83 -17.63
C GLY A 53 0.85 -15.57 -16.85
N THR A 54 1.36 -15.80 -15.64
CA THR A 54 1.88 -14.78 -14.71
C THR A 54 3.11 -15.35 -14.01
N PHE A 55 3.92 -14.51 -13.36
CA PHE A 55 4.89 -15.02 -12.39
C PHE A 55 4.15 -15.73 -11.25
N ASN A 56 4.72 -16.82 -10.75
CA ASN A 56 4.21 -17.54 -9.58
C ASN A 56 4.59 -16.83 -8.28
N THR A 57 5.67 -16.06 -8.29
CA THR A 57 6.18 -15.31 -7.14
C THR A 57 6.76 -13.99 -7.63
N ILE A 58 6.47 -12.91 -6.90
CA ILE A 58 7.02 -11.59 -7.16
C ILE A 58 7.72 -11.16 -5.88
N ASN A 59 9.03 -10.95 -5.96
CA ASN A 59 9.85 -10.42 -4.89
C ASN A 59 10.23 -8.98 -5.23
N LEU A 60 9.83 -8.05 -4.37
CA LEU A 60 10.09 -6.63 -4.53
C LEU A 60 10.98 -6.16 -3.39
N PRO A 61 11.86 -5.17 -3.64
CA PRO A 61 12.69 -4.61 -2.59
C PRO A 61 11.85 -3.84 -1.58
N GLY A 62 12.35 -3.71 -0.36
CA GLY A 62 11.75 -2.82 0.63
C GLY A 62 11.77 -1.36 0.15
N LEU A 63 10.76 -0.60 0.56
CA LEU A 63 10.64 0.83 0.31
C LEU A 63 10.80 1.60 1.62
N ASP A 64 10.89 2.92 1.52
CA ASP A 64 10.82 3.79 2.69
C ASP A 64 9.46 3.63 3.41
N PRO A 65 9.41 3.85 4.73
CA PRO A 65 8.17 3.70 5.51
C PRO A 65 6.98 4.48 4.93
N GLY A 66 5.80 3.86 4.96
CA GLY A 66 4.57 4.40 4.37
C GLY A 66 4.40 4.16 2.87
N LEU A 67 5.44 3.69 2.17
CA LEU A 67 5.36 3.34 0.76
C LEU A 67 5.10 1.85 0.53
N VAL A 68 4.33 1.55 -0.52
CA VAL A 68 4.05 0.20 -0.98
C VAL A 68 4.19 0.09 -2.49
N TRP A 69 4.56 -1.10 -2.95
CA TRP A 69 4.51 -1.42 -4.37
C TRP A 69 3.09 -1.77 -4.79
N GLU A 70 2.66 -1.19 -5.90
CA GLU A 70 1.43 -1.53 -6.60
C GLU A 70 1.77 -2.28 -7.89
N THR A 71 1.19 -3.47 -8.06
CA THR A 71 1.49 -4.37 -9.19
C THR A 71 0.27 -4.68 -10.05
N THR A 72 -0.86 -4.01 -9.83
CA THR A 72 -2.09 -4.21 -10.60
C THR A 72 -1.86 -4.11 -12.11
N ASP A 73 -0.93 -3.25 -12.53
CA ASP A 73 -0.66 -2.99 -13.95
C ASP A 73 0.47 -3.83 -14.57
N LEU A 74 1.16 -4.66 -13.77
CA LEU A 74 2.30 -5.47 -14.23
C LEU A 74 1.96 -6.36 -15.43
N TYR A 75 0.73 -6.90 -15.48
CA TYR A 75 0.27 -7.78 -16.55
C TYR A 75 -0.71 -7.10 -17.52
N ASN A 76 -1.01 -5.82 -17.32
CA ASN A 76 -1.86 -5.03 -18.23
C ASN A 76 -1.02 -4.14 -19.14
N THR A 77 -0.05 -3.42 -18.56
CA THR A 77 0.81 -2.46 -19.24
C THR A 77 2.30 -2.72 -19.05
N GLY A 78 2.68 -3.62 -18.12
CA GLY A 78 4.09 -3.92 -17.84
C GLY A 78 4.65 -3.20 -16.63
N GLU A 79 3.81 -2.46 -15.92
CA GLU A 79 4.23 -1.45 -14.96
C GLU A 79 4.09 -1.94 -13.52
N ILE A 80 5.09 -1.60 -12.71
CA ILE A 80 4.97 -1.56 -11.24
C ILE A 80 5.09 -0.11 -10.80
N SER A 81 4.35 0.27 -9.76
CA SER A 81 4.34 1.65 -9.26
C SER A 81 4.58 1.69 -7.76
N VAL A 82 5.08 2.83 -7.29
CA VAL A 82 5.21 3.13 -5.87
C VAL A 82 4.03 4.01 -5.45
N THR A 83 3.24 3.54 -4.50
CA THR A 83 2.15 4.31 -3.88
C THR A 83 2.35 4.38 -2.38
N GLY A 84 1.45 5.05 -1.67
CA GLY A 84 1.42 5.10 -0.22
C GLY A 84 0.39 4.12 0.36
N LEU A 85 0.61 3.71 1.59
CA LEU A 85 -0.35 2.93 2.36
C LEU A 85 -1.48 3.87 2.84
N LEU A 86 -2.66 3.77 2.22
CA LEU A 86 -3.79 4.61 2.64
C LEU A 86 -4.16 4.35 4.10
N GLY A 87 -4.41 5.42 4.85
CA GLY A 87 -4.68 5.35 6.29
C GLY A 87 -3.43 5.43 7.18
N ASP A 88 -2.22 5.21 6.66
CA ASP A 88 -0.96 5.33 7.41
C ASP A 88 -0.55 6.81 7.46
N ALA A 89 -1.21 7.56 8.33
CA ALA A 89 -1.08 9.00 8.42
C ALA A 89 0.24 9.43 9.09
N ASN A 90 0.93 8.52 9.79
CA ASN A 90 2.23 8.80 10.42
C ASN A 90 3.42 8.20 9.63
N ASN A 91 3.15 7.50 8.52
CA ASN A 91 4.10 6.82 7.65
C ASN A 91 4.97 5.79 8.40
N ASP A 92 4.42 5.06 9.36
CA ASP A 92 5.13 4.01 10.11
C ASP A 92 4.93 2.60 9.55
N SER A 93 4.31 2.50 8.37
CA SER A 93 3.98 1.27 7.64
C SER A 93 2.83 0.46 8.24
N VAL A 94 2.10 1.00 9.21
CA VAL A 94 0.96 0.34 9.86
C VAL A 94 -0.20 1.31 10.05
N VAL A 95 -1.38 0.93 9.58
CA VAL A 95 -2.59 1.71 9.87
C VAL A 95 -3.11 1.34 11.26
N SER A 96 -3.01 2.27 12.19
CA SER A 96 -3.22 2.07 13.62
C SER A 96 -3.98 3.22 14.29
N ALA A 97 -4.09 3.15 15.62
CA ALA A 97 -4.72 4.22 16.40
C ALA A 97 -3.86 5.48 16.46
N ASP A 98 -2.55 5.36 16.25
CA ASP A 98 -1.61 6.49 16.33
C ASP A 98 -1.76 7.43 15.13
N ASP A 99 -2.30 6.94 14.01
CA ASP A 99 -2.60 7.71 12.80
C ASP A 99 -3.67 8.78 13.02
N TYR A 100 -4.69 8.49 13.84
CA TYR A 100 -5.66 9.51 14.26
C TYR A 100 -4.97 10.69 14.96
N GLY A 101 -3.91 10.41 15.73
CA GLY A 101 -3.09 11.43 16.36
C GLY A 101 -2.36 12.28 15.33
N SER A 102 -1.80 11.66 14.28
CA SER A 102 -1.13 12.36 13.18
C SER A 102 -2.07 13.30 12.42
N VAL A 103 -3.28 12.83 12.06
CA VAL A 103 -4.32 13.66 11.43
C VAL A 103 -4.68 14.86 12.32
N GLN A 104 -4.87 14.61 13.62
CA GLN A 104 -5.24 15.68 14.55
C GLN A 104 -4.14 16.74 14.73
N LEU A 105 -2.87 16.32 14.79
CA LEU A 105 -1.75 17.21 15.05
C LEU A 105 -1.46 18.16 13.89
N ASN A 106 -1.71 17.72 12.66
CA ASN A 106 -1.39 18.46 11.44
C ASN A 106 -2.64 19.01 10.73
N PHE A 107 -3.80 19.03 11.41
CA PHE A 107 -5.08 19.40 10.80
C PHE A 107 -5.05 20.79 10.16
N GLY A 108 -5.41 20.85 8.87
CA GLY A 108 -5.40 22.06 8.07
C GLY A 108 -4.09 22.33 7.33
N ASP A 109 -3.07 21.48 7.49
CA ASP A 109 -1.86 21.53 6.68
C ASP A 109 -2.18 21.14 5.22
N THR A 110 -1.46 21.75 4.29
CA THR A 110 -1.60 21.53 2.84
C THR A 110 -0.23 21.56 2.19
N GLY A 111 -0.04 20.81 1.10
CA GLY A 111 1.25 20.73 0.44
C GLY A 111 1.35 19.53 -0.51
N ASP A 112 2.59 19.16 -0.81
CA ASP A 112 2.86 17.95 -1.58
C ASP A 112 2.56 16.71 -0.74
N ILE A 113 2.33 15.60 -1.42
CA ILE A 113 2.07 14.28 -0.84
C ILE A 113 3.12 13.85 0.20
N ASN A 114 2.72 13.02 1.18
CA ASN A 114 3.48 12.63 2.39
C ASN A 114 3.54 13.70 3.50
N ILE A 115 2.53 14.56 3.61
CA ILE A 115 2.37 15.39 4.82
C ILE A 115 1.95 14.46 5.96
N PRO A 116 2.62 14.48 7.13
CA PRO A 116 2.11 13.80 8.30
C PRO A 116 0.66 14.21 8.55
N GLY A 117 -0.25 13.24 8.62
CA GLY A 117 -1.68 13.46 8.81
C GLY A 117 -2.52 13.38 7.52
N ASP A 118 -1.92 13.46 6.33
CA ASP A 118 -2.61 13.28 5.05
C ASP A 118 -2.70 11.76 4.76
N ALA A 119 -3.75 11.14 5.27
CA ALA A 119 -3.95 9.70 5.27
C ALA A 119 -4.61 9.21 3.98
N ASN A 120 -5.30 10.10 3.25
CA ASN A 120 -5.93 9.78 1.97
C ASN A 120 -5.06 10.17 0.76
N LEU A 121 -3.94 10.84 1.02
CA LEU A 121 -2.94 11.23 0.04
C LEU A 121 -3.52 12.22 -0.99
N ASP A 122 -4.33 13.18 -0.55
CA ASP A 122 -4.95 14.20 -1.40
C ASP A 122 -4.28 15.59 -1.34
N GLY A 123 -3.23 15.72 -0.51
CA GLY A 123 -2.46 16.95 -0.32
C GLY A 123 -3.07 17.90 0.72
N MET A 124 -4.08 17.47 1.47
CA MET A 124 -4.69 18.22 2.56
C MET A 124 -4.96 17.35 3.78
N VAL A 125 -4.47 17.79 4.95
CA VAL A 125 -4.86 17.18 6.22
C VAL A 125 -6.23 17.71 6.63
N SER A 126 -7.24 16.88 6.49
CA SER A 126 -8.66 17.20 6.63
C SER A 126 -9.41 16.20 7.51
N ALA A 127 -10.74 16.35 7.58
CA ALA A 127 -11.58 15.39 8.28
C ALA A 127 -11.77 14.08 7.51
N ASP A 128 -11.54 14.10 6.20
CA ASP A 128 -11.70 12.91 5.35
C ASP A 128 -10.59 11.88 5.61
N ASP A 129 -9.43 12.33 6.12
CA ASP A 129 -8.31 11.48 6.53
C ASP A 129 -8.65 10.53 7.67
N TYR A 130 -9.48 10.96 8.62
CA TYR A 130 -10.01 10.06 9.64
C TYR A 130 -10.80 8.90 9.03
N GLY A 131 -11.50 9.15 7.91
CA GLY A 131 -12.17 8.11 7.14
C GLY A 131 -11.18 7.12 6.55
N SER A 132 -10.06 7.60 6.00
CA SER A 132 -9.00 6.74 5.44
C SER A 132 -8.31 5.87 6.49
N VAL A 133 -7.99 6.43 7.67
CA VAL A 133 -7.45 5.64 8.80
C VAL A 133 -8.46 4.57 9.22
N GLN A 134 -9.75 4.91 9.29
CA GLN A 134 -10.80 3.96 9.71
C GLN A 134 -11.00 2.84 8.69
N LEU A 135 -11.01 3.16 7.39
CA LEU A 135 -11.28 2.19 6.33
C LEU A 135 -10.17 1.15 6.17
N ASN A 136 -8.93 1.52 6.43
CA ASN A 136 -7.75 0.66 6.23
C ASN A 136 -7.15 0.18 7.57
N PHE A 137 -7.87 0.30 8.69
CA PHE A 137 -7.33 0.01 10.01
C PHE A 137 -6.82 -1.44 10.14
N GLY A 138 -5.56 -1.59 10.53
CA GLY A 138 -4.86 -2.87 10.63
C GLY A 138 -4.10 -3.28 9.36
N ASP A 139 -4.18 -2.50 8.28
CA ASP A 139 -3.35 -2.72 7.09
C ASP A 139 -1.87 -2.43 7.39
N MET A 140 -0.98 -3.13 6.71
CA MET A 140 0.46 -3.05 6.91
C MET A 140 1.20 -3.20 5.58
N ALA A 141 2.17 -2.31 5.32
CA ALA A 141 3.04 -2.39 4.16
C ALA A 141 3.97 -3.63 4.25
N GLY A 142 4.11 -4.38 3.16
CA GLY A 142 5.11 -5.44 3.04
C GLY A 142 4.80 -6.77 3.75
N MET A 143 3.64 -6.92 4.39
CA MET A 143 3.16 -8.21 4.90
C MET A 143 1.77 -8.47 4.34
N GLY A 144 1.64 -9.40 3.39
CA GLY A 144 0.36 -9.81 2.79
C GLY A 144 -0.71 -9.95 3.88
N GLY A 145 -1.74 -9.11 3.79
CA GLY A 145 -2.62 -8.74 4.89
C GLY A 145 -3.07 -9.93 5.75
N VAL A 146 -2.62 -9.96 7.00
CA VAL A 146 -3.33 -10.70 8.04
C VAL A 146 -4.45 -9.79 8.51
N SER A 147 -5.62 -9.93 7.88
CA SER A 147 -6.87 -9.38 8.39
C SER A 147 -6.97 -9.69 9.88
N VAL A 148 -6.91 -8.66 10.73
CA VAL A 148 -7.19 -8.82 12.15
C VAL A 148 -8.67 -9.19 12.27
N PRO A 149 -9.05 -10.35 12.83
CA PRO A 149 -10.46 -10.65 13.07
C PRO A 149 -11.04 -9.56 13.97
N GLU A 150 -12.11 -8.91 13.51
CA GLU A 150 -12.77 -7.83 14.24
C GLU A 150 -13.00 -8.25 15.71
N PRO A 151 -12.69 -7.40 16.70
CA PRO A 151 -13.04 -7.66 18.08
C PRO A 151 -14.54 -7.94 18.12
N GLY A 152 -14.96 -9.03 18.78
CA GLY A 152 -16.35 -9.45 18.94
C GLY A 152 -17.22 -8.47 19.74
N THR A 153 -17.33 -7.22 19.29
CA THR A 153 -18.10 -6.14 19.91
C THR A 153 -19.60 -6.43 19.87
N LEU A 154 -20.04 -7.31 18.96
CA LEU A 154 -21.39 -7.87 18.96
C LEU A 154 -21.68 -8.81 20.16
N GLY A 155 -20.65 -9.34 20.83
CA GLY A 155 -20.81 -10.15 22.05
C GLY A 155 -21.12 -9.36 23.31
N LEU A 156 -20.63 -8.11 23.41
CA LEU A 156 -20.83 -7.25 24.58
C LEU A 156 -22.22 -6.60 24.63
N LEU A 157 -22.91 -6.47 23.48
CA LEU A 157 -24.28 -5.97 23.45
C LEU A 157 -25.30 -7.01 23.99
N VAL A 158 -25.03 -8.30 23.86
CA VAL A 158 -25.94 -9.37 24.32
C VAL A 158 -25.86 -9.58 25.83
N ILE A 159 -24.70 -9.42 26.46
CA ILE A 159 -24.55 -9.58 27.91
C ILE A 159 -25.17 -8.40 28.68
N GLY A 160 -25.11 -7.18 28.15
CA GLY A 160 -25.78 -6.01 28.72
C GLY A 160 -27.32 -6.10 28.66
N GLY A 161 -27.88 -6.63 27.57
CA GLY A 161 -29.33 -6.76 27.38
C GLY A 161 -29.99 -7.84 28.25
N VAL A 162 -29.32 -8.98 28.47
CA VAL A 162 -29.86 -10.07 29.30
C VAL A 162 -29.83 -9.73 30.80
N GLY A 163 -28.85 -8.93 31.25
CA GLY A 163 -28.78 -8.45 32.64
C GLY A 163 -29.92 -7.50 33.03
N LEU A 164 -30.41 -6.68 32.08
CA LEU A 164 -31.50 -5.72 32.31
C LEU A 164 -32.89 -6.36 32.34
N LEU A 165 -33.07 -7.55 31.75
CA LEU A 165 -34.36 -8.25 31.73
C LEU A 165 -34.64 -9.07 33.01
N LYS A 166 -33.66 -9.27 33.90
CA LYS A 166 -33.82 -10.08 35.12
C LYS A 166 -34.17 -9.27 36.39
N ARG A 167 -34.38 -7.97 36.29
CA ARG A 167 -34.78 -7.11 37.43
C ARG A 167 -36.13 -6.43 37.17
N ARG A 168 -37.18 -7.23 37.04
CA ARG A 168 -38.57 -6.81 37.25
C ARG A 168 -39.26 -7.92 38.04
N GLY A 169 -39.17 -7.83 39.37
CA GLY A 169 -40.13 -8.45 40.28
C GLY A 169 -41.41 -7.62 40.33
#